data_AF-A0AAW8T4N6-F1
#
_entry.id   AF-A0AAW8T4N6-F1
#
_cell.length_a   1.000
_cell.length_b   1.000
_cell.length_c   1.000
_cell.angle_alpha   90.00
_cell.angle_beta   90.00
_cell.angle_gamma   90.00
#
_symmetry.space_group_name_H-M   'P 1'
#
loop_
_entity.id
_entity.type
_entity.pdbx_description
1 polymer ?
#
loop_
_entity_poly.entity_id
_entity_poly.type
_entity_poly.pdbx_seq_one_letter_code
_entity_poly.pdbx_strand_id
1 'polypeptide(L)'
;MARYTSCFEKIEQLVSNAEEQVVRDFLIDLLKKDKNLVQRFTRLTSPEITEKDVQQLKHRIDKMVLRHAGDENYIEYDKIEKFVTDLISFIDDEIVSLVEKKARLAAFHLTNYILLEVEQVDMDDLEGELYEVSAECRYVWEAILEKATIQEKATMFTWFKSQLKHSNYGLSYSEIEQICEEYF
;
A
#
# COMPACT_ATOMS: atom_id res chain seq x y z
N MET A 1 16.09 -16.40 -0.07
CA MET A 1 14.77 -16.85 -0.55
C MET A 1 14.26 -18.14 0.12
N ALA A 2 15.00 -19.26 0.19
CA ALA A 2 14.46 -20.54 0.70
C ALA A 2 14.08 -20.62 2.21
N ARG A 3 14.56 -19.71 3.08
CA ARG A 3 14.24 -19.73 4.53
C ARG A 3 12.91 -19.04 4.89
N TYR A 4 12.43 -18.11 4.06
CA TYR A 4 11.21 -17.33 4.34
C TYR A 4 9.93 -18.13 3.98
N THR A 5 9.96 -18.89 2.88
CA THR A 5 8.83 -19.74 2.44
C THR A 5 8.46 -20.81 3.48
N SER A 6 9.47 -21.37 4.17
CA SER A 6 9.27 -22.41 5.19
C SER A 6 8.54 -21.94 6.46
N CYS A 7 8.55 -20.64 6.75
CA CYS A 7 7.89 -20.11 7.96
C CYS A 7 6.41 -19.81 7.71
N PHE A 8 6.08 -19.22 6.56
CA PHE A 8 4.69 -18.94 6.16
C PHE A 8 3.86 -20.22 6.02
N GLU A 9 4.40 -21.24 5.37
CA GLU A 9 3.74 -22.56 5.25
C GLU A 9 3.45 -23.19 6.61
N LYS A 10 4.32 -22.98 7.61
CA LYS A 10 4.09 -23.47 8.98
C LYS A 10 2.97 -22.72 9.69
N ILE A 11 2.83 -21.41 9.45
CA ILE A 11 1.78 -20.60 10.05
C ILE A 11 0.42 -20.98 9.46
N GLU A 12 0.32 -21.12 8.14
CA GLU A 12 -0.92 -21.54 7.48
C GLU A 12 -1.37 -22.92 7.94
N GLN A 13 -0.44 -23.87 8.07
CA GLN A 13 -0.74 -25.21 8.59
C GLN A 13 -1.19 -25.17 10.05
N LEU A 14 -0.57 -24.33 10.89
CA LEU A 14 -0.96 -24.19 12.29
C LEU A 14 -2.39 -23.67 12.42
N VAL A 15 -2.77 -22.68 11.61
CA VAL A 15 -4.14 -22.14 11.61
C VAL A 15 -5.13 -23.16 11.02
N SER A 16 -4.78 -23.82 9.92
CA SER A 16 -5.67 -24.77 9.24
C SER A 16 -5.94 -26.04 10.04
N ASN A 17 -5.00 -26.45 10.90
CA ASN A 17 -5.13 -27.62 11.76
C ASN A 17 -5.85 -27.33 13.09
N ALA A 18 -6.03 -26.06 13.45
CA ALA A 18 -6.72 -25.67 14.67
C ALA A 18 -8.24 -25.85 14.52
N GLU A 19 -8.91 -26.16 15.63
CA GLU A 19 -10.38 -26.16 15.64
C GLU A 19 -10.92 -24.75 15.39
N GLU A 20 -11.99 -24.64 14.60
CA GLU A 20 -12.60 -23.36 14.22
C GLU A 20 -12.92 -22.46 15.43
N GLN A 21 -13.38 -23.07 16.54
CA GLN A 21 -13.69 -22.32 17.77
C GLN A 21 -12.42 -21.73 18.40
N VAL A 22 -11.31 -22.47 18.40
CA VAL A 22 -10.02 -21.99 18.91
C VAL A 22 -9.52 -20.81 18.08
N VAL A 23 -9.65 -20.89 16.75
CA VAL A 23 -9.26 -19.80 15.84
C VAL A 23 -10.12 -18.56 16.11
N ARG A 24 -11.44 -18.72 16.26
CA ARG A 24 -12.36 -17.60 16.54
C ARG A 24 -12.07 -16.94 17.86
N ASP A 25 -11.90 -17.71 18.94
CA ASP A 25 -11.64 -17.17 20.27
C ASP A 25 -10.28 -16.44 20.31
N PHE A 26 -9.26 -17.02 19.69
CA PHE A 26 -7.95 -16.39 19.57
C PHE A 26 -8.02 -15.07 18.79
N LEU A 27 -8.71 -15.05 17.64
CA LEU A 27 -8.89 -13.84 16.84
C LEU A 27 -9.65 -12.76 17.63
N ILE A 28 -10.76 -13.11 18.29
CA ILE A 28 -11.53 -12.19 19.12
C ILE A 28 -10.64 -11.56 20.21
N ASP A 29 -9.79 -12.36 20.85
CA ASP A 29 -8.89 -11.86 21.89
C ASP A 29 -7.75 -10.98 21.36
N LEU A 30 -7.29 -11.19 20.12
CA LEU A 30 -6.40 -10.26 19.43
C LEU A 30 -7.12 -8.95 19.09
N LEU A 31 -8.33 -9.03 18.54
CA LEU A 31 -9.13 -7.86 18.15
C LEU A 31 -9.48 -6.98 19.36
N LYS A 32 -9.75 -7.55 20.53
CA LYS A 32 -9.96 -6.77 21.76
C LYS A 32 -8.75 -5.93 22.18
N LYS A 33 -7.54 -6.33 21.78
CA LYS A 33 -6.27 -5.69 22.22
C LYS A 33 -5.75 -4.66 21.23
N ASP A 34 -6.11 -4.76 19.96
CA ASP A 34 -5.58 -3.90 18.90
C ASP A 34 -6.69 -3.32 18.02
N LYS A 35 -6.92 -2.00 18.18
CA LYS A 35 -7.91 -1.26 17.40
C LYS A 35 -7.58 -1.23 15.90
N ASN A 36 -6.30 -1.26 15.50
CA ASN A 36 -5.92 -1.31 14.10
C ASN A 36 -6.29 -2.67 13.49
N LEU A 37 -6.12 -3.77 14.25
CA LEU A 37 -6.58 -5.09 13.82
C LEU A 37 -8.10 -5.15 13.70
N VAL A 38 -8.86 -4.51 14.60
CA VAL A 38 -10.33 -4.36 14.45
C VAL A 38 -10.69 -3.66 13.15
N GLN A 39 -10.04 -2.54 12.85
CA GLN A 39 -10.31 -1.77 11.63
C GLN A 39 -9.95 -2.58 10.39
N ARG A 40 -8.79 -3.26 10.37
CA ARG A 40 -8.37 -4.13 9.27
C ARG A 40 -9.36 -5.28 9.07
N PHE A 41 -9.73 -5.98 10.13
CA PHE A 41 -10.69 -7.09 10.06
C PHE A 41 -12.08 -6.64 9.62
N THR A 42 -12.53 -5.46 10.07
CA THR A 42 -13.77 -4.84 9.60
C THR A 42 -13.70 -4.62 8.09
N ARG A 43 -12.64 -3.97 7.59
CA ARG A 43 -12.48 -3.79 6.14
C ARG A 43 -12.41 -5.10 5.39
N LEU A 44 -11.72 -6.12 5.88
CA LEU A 44 -11.62 -7.42 5.22
C LEU A 44 -12.96 -8.12 5.10
N THR A 45 -13.83 -8.00 6.10
CA THR A 45 -15.15 -8.64 6.12
C THR A 45 -16.27 -7.80 5.51
N SER A 46 -16.08 -6.47 5.39
CA SER A 46 -17.04 -5.58 4.74
C SER A 46 -17.04 -5.73 3.21
N PRO A 47 -18.22 -5.68 2.57
CA PRO A 47 -18.34 -5.77 1.11
C PRO A 47 -17.90 -4.47 0.40
N GLU A 48 -17.93 -3.34 1.10
CA GLU A 48 -17.63 -2.01 0.57
C GLU A 48 -16.65 -1.28 1.49
N ILE A 49 -15.87 -0.36 0.91
CA ILE A 49 -15.04 0.58 1.66
C ILE A 49 -15.74 1.93 1.78
N THR A 50 -15.69 2.53 2.96
CA THR A 50 -16.26 3.87 3.19
C THR A 50 -15.19 4.96 3.06
N GLU A 51 -15.62 6.21 2.88
CA GLU A 51 -14.70 7.36 2.92
C GLU A 51 -13.94 7.43 4.25
N LYS A 52 -14.60 7.11 5.37
CA LYS A 52 -13.98 7.06 6.69
C LYS A 52 -12.85 6.01 6.75
N ASP A 53 -12.97 4.91 6.04
CA ASP A 53 -11.93 3.89 5.97
C ASP A 53 -10.72 4.39 5.16
N VAL A 54 -10.96 5.08 4.05
CA VAL A 54 -9.89 5.71 3.25
C VAL A 54 -9.13 6.74 4.10
N GLN A 55 -9.84 7.57 4.87
CA GLN A 55 -9.19 8.55 5.77
C GLN A 55 -8.38 7.87 6.88
N GLN A 56 -8.84 6.73 7.40
CA GLN A 56 -8.07 5.96 8.39
C GLN A 56 -6.80 5.34 7.77
N LEU A 57 -6.87 4.91 6.51
CA LEU A 57 -5.71 4.37 5.80
C LEU A 57 -4.68 5.47 5.50
N LYS A 58 -5.12 6.66 5.07
CA LYS A 58 -4.23 7.84 4.95
C LYS A 58 -3.53 8.18 6.25
N HIS A 59 -4.28 8.28 7.35
CA HIS A 59 -3.71 8.53 8.67
C HIS A 59 -2.70 7.48 9.13
N ARG A 60 -2.84 6.22 8.66
CA ARG A 60 -1.85 5.17 8.93
C ARG A 60 -0.59 5.35 8.09
N ILE A 61 -0.71 5.80 6.84
CA ILE A 61 0.42 6.18 5.99
C ILE A 61 1.18 7.34 6.66
N ASP A 62 0.49 8.41 7.05
CA ASP A 62 1.09 9.57 7.73
C ASP A 62 1.88 9.15 8.98
N LYS A 63 1.28 8.29 9.81
CA LYS A 63 1.93 7.76 11.01
C LYS A 63 3.13 6.87 10.72
N MET A 64 3.13 6.17 9.60
CA MET A 64 4.24 5.32 9.20
C MET A 64 5.40 6.19 8.71
N VAL A 65 5.12 7.16 7.85
CA VAL A 65 6.11 8.16 7.41
C VAL A 65 6.71 8.89 8.61
N LEU A 66 5.88 9.45 9.50
CA LEU A 66 6.33 10.14 10.70
C LEU A 66 7.18 9.25 11.64
N ARG A 67 6.86 7.96 11.74
CA ARG A 67 7.62 7.03 12.60
C ARG A 67 9.05 6.83 12.09
N HIS A 68 9.23 6.81 10.78
CA HIS A 68 10.52 6.56 10.14
C HIS A 68 11.33 7.85 9.97
N ALA A 69 10.68 8.91 9.48
CA ALA A 69 11.33 10.19 9.19
C ALA A 69 11.46 11.13 10.40
N GLY A 70 10.71 10.86 11.47
CA GLY A 70 10.66 11.72 12.66
C GLY A 70 10.14 13.13 12.37
N ASP A 71 10.29 14.02 13.35
CA ASP A 71 9.85 15.42 13.21
C ASP A 71 10.72 16.23 12.23
N GLU A 72 11.93 15.75 11.94
CA GLU A 72 12.86 16.36 10.98
C GLU A 72 12.53 15.97 9.53
N ASN A 73 11.60 15.04 9.33
CA ASN A 73 11.20 14.54 8.02
C ASN A 73 12.38 14.00 7.19
N TYR A 74 13.32 13.32 7.86
CA TYR A 74 14.53 12.78 7.28
C TYR A 74 14.76 11.33 7.72
N ILE A 75 15.12 10.45 6.77
CA ILE A 75 15.43 9.05 7.04
C ILE A 75 16.92 8.79 6.79
N GLU A 76 17.62 8.34 7.83
CA GLU A 76 19.00 7.87 7.74
C GLU A 76 19.09 6.63 6.84
N TYR A 77 20.15 6.55 6.04
CA TYR A 77 20.36 5.48 5.05
C TYR A 77 20.16 4.06 5.61
N ASP A 78 20.66 3.76 6.81
CA ASP A 78 20.54 2.43 7.43
C ASP A 78 19.10 2.05 7.86
N LYS A 79 18.16 2.99 7.78
CA LYS A 79 16.73 2.79 8.07
C LYS A 79 15.85 2.75 6.82
N ILE A 80 16.39 3.08 5.64
CA ILE A 80 15.62 3.14 4.38
C ILE A 80 15.02 1.78 4.05
N GLU A 81 15.79 0.69 4.11
CA GLU A 81 15.31 -0.68 3.83
C GLU A 81 14.07 -1.03 4.67
N LYS A 82 14.09 -0.64 5.96
CA LYS A 82 12.98 -0.93 6.87
C LYS A 82 11.75 -0.08 6.53
N PHE A 83 11.95 1.17 6.13
CA PHE A 83 10.87 2.05 5.69
C PHE A 83 10.20 1.53 4.41
N VAL A 84 11.00 1.16 3.40
CA VAL A 84 10.54 0.55 2.14
C VAL A 84 9.76 -0.74 2.42
N THR A 85 10.32 -1.64 3.25
CA THR A 85 9.65 -2.89 3.63
C THR A 85 8.29 -2.66 4.28
N ASP A 86 8.18 -1.67 5.18
CA ASP A 86 6.91 -1.34 5.85
C ASP A 86 5.88 -0.76 4.88
N LEU A 87 6.31 0.08 3.93
CA LEU A 87 5.45 0.62 2.87
C LEU A 87 4.90 -0.46 1.95
N ILE A 88 5.78 -1.34 1.44
CA ILE A 88 5.39 -2.45 0.56
C ILE A 88 4.42 -3.37 1.31
N SER A 89 4.73 -3.73 2.56
CA SER A 89 3.84 -4.55 3.39
C SER A 89 2.46 -3.89 3.56
N PHE A 90 2.40 -2.56 3.71
CA PHE A 90 1.13 -1.83 3.79
C PHE A 90 0.35 -1.86 2.47
N ILE A 91 1.04 -1.69 1.33
CA ILE A 91 0.43 -1.76 0.00
C ILE A 91 -0.22 -3.13 -0.20
N ASP A 92 0.51 -4.20 0.07
CA ASP A 92 0.04 -5.58 -0.05
C ASP A 92 -1.15 -5.87 0.87
N ASP A 93 -0.99 -5.52 2.16
CA ASP A 93 -1.96 -5.87 3.19
C ASP A 93 -3.27 -5.09 3.09
N GLU A 94 -3.20 -3.83 2.66
CA GLU A 94 -4.33 -2.91 2.75
C GLU A 94 -4.85 -2.47 1.39
N ILE A 95 -3.98 -2.17 0.41
CA ILE A 95 -4.39 -1.55 -0.86
C ILE A 95 -4.76 -2.60 -1.91
N VAL A 96 -3.95 -3.66 -2.08
CA VAL A 96 -4.22 -4.72 -3.05
C VAL A 96 -5.60 -5.34 -2.82
N SER A 97 -5.99 -5.53 -1.55
CA SER A 97 -7.31 -6.05 -1.18
C SER A 97 -8.49 -5.16 -1.67
N LEU A 98 -8.28 -3.85 -1.86
CA LEU A 98 -9.30 -2.92 -2.34
C LEU A 98 -9.53 -3.06 -3.84
N VAL A 99 -8.49 -3.42 -4.60
CA VAL A 99 -8.59 -3.70 -6.03
C VAL A 99 -9.56 -4.87 -6.26
N GLU A 100 -9.43 -5.94 -5.46
CA GLU A 100 -10.32 -7.10 -5.51
C GLU A 100 -11.76 -6.79 -5.08
N LYS A 101 -11.95 -5.81 -4.19
CA LYS A 101 -13.27 -5.35 -3.72
C LYS A 101 -13.95 -4.35 -4.66
N LYS A 102 -13.46 -4.19 -5.89
CA LYS A 102 -13.94 -3.20 -6.87
C LYS A 102 -13.88 -1.74 -6.36
N ALA A 103 -13.10 -1.48 -5.32
CA ALA A 103 -12.88 -0.14 -4.77
C ALA A 103 -11.68 0.54 -5.45
N ARG A 104 -11.65 0.48 -6.78
CA ARG A 104 -10.50 0.83 -7.62
C ARG A 104 -10.03 2.27 -7.45
N LEU A 105 -10.94 3.23 -7.40
CA LEU A 105 -10.57 4.64 -7.19
C LEU A 105 -10.01 4.88 -5.79
N ALA A 106 -10.51 4.18 -4.76
CA ALA A 106 -9.96 4.29 -3.42
C ALA A 106 -8.53 3.71 -3.37
N ALA A 107 -8.31 2.55 -3.98
CA ALA A 107 -6.97 1.97 -4.12
C ALA A 107 -6.03 2.93 -4.85
N PHE A 108 -6.45 3.46 -6.00
CA PHE A 108 -5.69 4.44 -6.79
C PHE A 108 -5.30 5.67 -5.96
N HIS A 109 -6.27 6.26 -5.24
CA HIS A 109 -5.99 7.43 -4.41
C HIS A 109 -5.05 7.16 -3.25
N LEU A 110 -5.07 5.96 -2.67
CA LEU A 110 -4.15 5.57 -1.60
C LEU A 110 -2.74 5.31 -2.13
N THR A 111 -2.61 4.61 -3.27
CA THR A 111 -1.32 4.41 -3.95
C THR A 111 -0.66 5.75 -4.26
N ASN A 112 -1.42 6.68 -4.84
CA ASN A 112 -0.91 8.01 -5.17
C ASN A 112 -0.55 8.81 -3.92
N TYR A 113 -1.31 8.65 -2.84
CA TYR A 113 -1.02 9.32 -1.58
C TYR A 113 0.31 8.84 -0.99
N ILE A 114 0.59 7.53 -1.03
CA ILE A 114 1.88 6.99 -0.60
C ILE A 114 3.03 7.66 -1.36
N LEU A 115 2.97 7.68 -2.69
CA LEU A 115 4.05 8.28 -3.50
C LEU A 115 4.27 9.75 -3.18
N LEU A 116 3.19 10.52 -3.06
CA LEU A 116 3.29 11.94 -2.75
C LEU A 116 3.87 12.20 -1.36
N GLU A 117 3.49 11.41 -0.34
CA GLU A 117 4.05 11.54 1.00
C GLU A 117 5.52 11.11 1.05
N VAL A 118 5.89 10.01 0.37
CA VAL A 118 7.28 9.52 0.31
C VAL A 118 8.18 10.52 -0.41
N GLU A 119 7.71 11.14 -1.49
CA GLU A 119 8.46 12.16 -2.24
C GLU A 119 8.75 13.43 -1.41
N GLN A 120 8.00 13.68 -0.33
CA GLN A 120 8.29 14.79 0.58
C GLN A 120 9.37 14.46 1.62
N VAL A 121 9.73 13.20 1.83
CA VAL A 121 10.69 12.79 2.87
C VAL A 121 12.10 12.95 2.35
N ASP A 122 12.96 13.62 3.12
CA ASP A 122 14.38 13.76 2.79
C ASP A 122 15.12 12.46 3.12
N MET A 123 15.86 11.91 2.16
CA MET A 123 16.56 10.62 2.30
C MET A 123 17.84 10.61 1.48
N ASP A 124 18.88 10.00 2.05
CA ASP A 124 20.09 9.66 1.31
C ASP A 124 19.92 8.34 0.54
N ASP A 125 18.89 8.26 -0.31
CA ASP A 125 18.54 7.10 -1.15
C ASP A 125 19.46 6.99 -2.37
N LEU A 126 20.77 6.90 -2.11
CA LEU A 126 21.79 6.84 -3.16
C LEU A 126 21.82 5.49 -3.89
N GLU A 127 21.29 4.44 -3.28
CA GLU A 127 21.22 3.09 -3.83
C GLU A 127 19.88 2.76 -4.48
N GLY A 128 18.88 3.64 -4.33
CA GLY A 128 17.63 3.61 -5.07
C GLY A 128 16.62 2.61 -4.52
N GLU A 129 16.67 2.30 -3.23
CA GLU A 129 15.73 1.42 -2.56
C GLU A 129 14.29 1.94 -2.67
N LEU A 130 14.08 3.26 -2.81
CA LEU A 130 12.73 3.81 -3.02
C LEU A 130 12.12 3.44 -4.37
N TYR A 131 12.92 3.04 -5.37
CA TYR A 131 12.38 2.54 -6.64
C TYR A 131 11.61 1.22 -6.47
N GLU A 132 11.82 0.49 -5.38
CA GLU A 132 10.98 -0.66 -5.05
C GLU A 132 9.55 -0.21 -4.71
N VAL A 133 9.40 0.92 -4.03
CA VAL A 133 8.07 1.48 -3.70
C VAL A 133 7.36 1.98 -4.96
N SER A 134 8.07 2.64 -5.88
CA SER A 134 7.48 3.11 -7.14
C SER A 134 7.05 1.92 -8.02
N ALA A 135 7.87 0.87 -8.09
CA ALA A 135 7.55 -0.36 -8.79
C ALA A 135 6.30 -1.04 -8.21
N GLU A 136 6.18 -1.16 -6.89
CA GLU A 136 4.99 -1.73 -6.24
C GLU A 136 3.74 -0.86 -6.48
N CYS A 137 3.88 0.47 -6.45
CA CYS A 137 2.78 1.36 -6.81
C CYS A 137 2.32 1.17 -8.27
N ARG A 138 3.27 0.92 -9.18
CA ARG A 138 2.96 0.61 -10.58
C ARG A 138 2.17 -0.68 -10.71
N TYR A 139 2.56 -1.76 -10.03
CA TYR A 139 1.81 -3.02 -10.07
C TYR A 139 0.37 -2.84 -9.60
N VAL A 140 0.15 -2.02 -8.57
CA VAL A 140 -1.21 -1.67 -8.13
C VAL A 140 -1.97 -0.89 -9.22
N TRP A 141 -1.35 0.09 -9.86
CA TRP A 141 -1.99 0.84 -10.96
C TRP A 141 -2.38 -0.06 -12.12
N GLU A 142 -1.53 -0.99 -12.54
CA GLU A 142 -1.81 -1.97 -13.59
C GLU A 142 -3.02 -2.83 -13.23
N ALA A 143 -3.01 -3.43 -12.03
CA ALA A 143 -4.11 -4.25 -11.54
C ALA A 143 -5.44 -3.49 -11.47
N ILE A 144 -5.39 -2.20 -11.15
CA ILE A 144 -6.55 -1.30 -11.18
C ILE A 144 -7.02 -1.07 -12.62
N LEU A 145 -6.11 -0.70 -13.53
CA LEU A 145 -6.40 -0.31 -14.92
C LEU A 145 -6.90 -1.47 -15.76
N GLU A 146 -6.45 -2.70 -15.52
CA GLU A 146 -6.98 -3.91 -16.15
C GLU A 146 -8.49 -4.10 -15.88
N LYS A 147 -8.93 -3.71 -14.69
CA LYS A 147 -10.32 -3.90 -14.21
C LYS A 147 -11.18 -2.63 -14.29
N ALA A 148 -10.58 -1.47 -14.57
CA ALA A 148 -11.23 -0.17 -14.52
C ALA A 148 -12.19 0.07 -15.69
N THR A 149 -13.30 0.74 -15.38
CA THR A 149 -14.23 1.28 -16.38
C THR A 149 -13.60 2.45 -17.15
N ILE A 150 -14.16 2.78 -18.32
CA ILE A 150 -13.70 3.93 -19.13
C ILE A 150 -13.72 5.23 -18.31
N GLN A 151 -14.74 5.42 -17.47
CA GLN A 151 -14.84 6.62 -16.64
C GLN A 151 -13.74 6.68 -15.57
N GLU A 152 -13.47 5.56 -14.88
CA GLU A 152 -12.37 5.46 -13.91
C GLU A 152 -11.01 5.71 -14.59
N LYS A 153 -10.78 5.12 -15.76
CA LYS A 153 -9.58 5.33 -16.58
C LYS A 153 -9.38 6.80 -16.94
N ALA A 154 -10.43 7.52 -17.35
CA ALA A 154 -10.34 8.94 -17.67
C ALA A 154 -9.94 9.79 -16.44
N THR A 155 -10.45 9.44 -15.26
CA THR A 155 -10.04 10.08 -13.99
C THR A 155 -8.56 9.83 -13.69
N MET A 156 -8.11 8.58 -13.80
CA MET A 156 -6.71 8.20 -13.54
C MET A 156 -5.75 8.87 -14.53
N PHE A 157 -6.09 8.88 -15.83
CA PHE A 157 -5.29 9.53 -16.86
C PHE A 157 -5.10 11.03 -16.61
N THR A 158 -6.15 11.70 -16.13
CA THR A 158 -6.07 13.12 -15.78
C THR A 158 -5.04 13.36 -14.67
N TRP A 159 -4.99 12.47 -13.68
CA TRP A 159 -3.99 12.52 -12.62
C TRP A 159 -2.57 12.22 -13.15
N PHE A 160 -2.39 11.14 -13.90
CA PHE A 160 -1.08 10.80 -14.47
C PHE A 160 -0.51 11.93 -15.34
N LYS A 161 -1.34 12.51 -16.22
CA LYS A 161 -0.95 13.68 -17.02
C LYS A 161 -0.62 14.92 -16.20
N SER A 162 -1.26 15.11 -15.04
CA SER A 162 -0.90 16.24 -14.18
C SER A 162 0.47 16.00 -13.55
N GLN A 163 0.76 14.78 -13.08
CA GLN A 163 2.06 14.45 -12.50
C GLN A 163 3.20 14.64 -13.50
N LEU A 164 3.08 14.10 -14.72
CA LEU A 164 4.10 14.26 -15.78
C LEU A 164 4.35 15.72 -16.19
N LYS A 165 3.40 16.64 -15.94
CA LYS A 165 3.58 18.08 -16.22
C LYS A 165 4.24 18.83 -15.07
N HIS A 166 4.03 18.36 -13.85
CA HIS A 166 4.47 19.06 -12.64
C HIS A 166 5.82 18.58 -12.13
N SER A 167 6.19 17.34 -12.43
CA SER A 167 7.44 16.72 -11.98
C SER A 167 8.40 16.55 -13.16
N ASN A 168 9.55 17.22 -13.09
CA ASN A 168 10.71 16.84 -13.90
C ASN A 168 11.49 15.82 -13.05
N TYR A 169 11.27 14.52 -13.28
CA TYR A 169 12.03 13.40 -12.68
C TYR A 169 11.77 13.09 -11.18
N GLY A 170 10.52 13.19 -10.74
CA GLY A 170 10.09 12.70 -9.42
C GLY A 170 10.11 11.16 -9.31
N LEU A 171 10.00 10.66 -8.07
CA LEU A 171 10.16 9.24 -7.71
C LEU A 171 9.43 8.26 -8.66
N SER A 172 8.20 8.59 -9.05
CA SER A 172 7.36 7.73 -9.89
C SER A 172 7.27 8.16 -11.35
N TYR A 173 8.13 9.06 -11.83
CA TYR A 173 8.00 9.64 -13.17
C TYR A 173 8.06 8.56 -14.25
N SER A 174 9.06 7.67 -14.19
CA SER A 174 9.25 6.57 -15.14
C SER A 174 8.05 5.62 -15.18
N GLU A 175 7.51 5.28 -14.02
CA GLU A 175 6.40 4.36 -13.85
C GLU A 175 5.12 4.98 -14.41
N ILE A 176 4.90 6.27 -14.16
CA ILE A 176 3.73 7.00 -14.71
C ILE A 176 3.84 7.12 -16.24
N GLU A 177 5.03 7.39 -16.77
CA GLU A 177 5.27 7.43 -18.22
C GLU A 177 4.93 6.08 -18.86
N GLN A 178 5.45 4.98 -18.29
CA GLN A 178 5.17 3.63 -18.76
C GLN A 178 3.68 3.28 -18.68
N ILE A 179 3.01 3.61 -17.57
CA ILE A 179 1.54 3.42 -17.45
C ILE A 179 0.79 4.18 -18.54
N CYS A 180 1.21 5.42 -18.84
CA CYS A 180 0.59 6.20 -19.90
C CYS A 180 0.77 5.56 -21.26
N GLU A 181 1.97 5.05 -21.60
CA GLU A 181 2.24 4.39 -22.88
C GLU A 181 1.48 3.07 -23.05
N GLU A 182 1.32 2.30 -21.97
CA GLU A 182 0.73 0.96 -22.03
C GLU A 182 -0.81 0.98 -21.99
N TYR A 183 -1.42 1.96 -21.32
CA TYR A 183 -2.87 1.94 -21.02
C TYR A 183 -3.70 3.06 -21.65
N PHE A 184 -3.09 4.10 -22.27
CA PHE A 184 -3.79 5.30 -22.75
C PHE A 184 -3.32 5.79 -24.13
#